data_AF-A0A258B764-F1
#
_entry.id   AF-A0A258B764-F1
#
_cell.length_a   1.000
_cell.length_b   1.000
_cell.length_c   1.000
_cell.angle_alpha   90.00
_cell.angle_beta   90.00
_cell.angle_gamma   90.00
#
_symmetry.space_group_name_H-M   'P 1'
#
loop_
_entity.id
_entity.type
_entity.pdbx_description
1 polymer ?
#
loop_
_entity_poly.entity_id
_entity_poly.type
_entity_poly.pdbx_seq_one_letter_code
_entity_poly.pdbx_strand_id
1 'polypeptide(L)' 'TARTARFSSPLGVYDFIKRSSMIEVSEPGAQTLGAVASTLAHGEGLTAHARAAEMRLKK' A
#
# COMPACT_ATOMS: atom_id res chain seq x y z
N THR A 1 -25.08 -2.13 20.45
CA THR A 1 -25.00 -1.85 21.91
C THR A 1 -23.95 -2.78 22.52
N ALA A 2 -23.53 -2.58 23.79
CA ALA A 2 -22.22 -2.96 24.37
C ALA A 2 -21.09 -1.89 24.24
N ARG A 3 -21.43 -0.61 24.46
CA ARG A 3 -20.49 0.54 24.50
C ARG A 3 -19.65 0.77 23.22
N THR A 4 -20.10 0.22 22.10
CA THR A 4 -19.44 0.34 20.79
C THR A 4 -19.44 1.77 20.22
N ALA A 5 -20.32 2.65 20.72
CA ALA A 5 -20.37 4.07 20.34
C ALA A 5 -19.04 4.84 20.51
N ARG A 6 -18.06 4.29 21.26
CA ARG A 6 -16.72 4.87 21.37
C ARG A 6 -15.87 4.73 20.09
N PHE A 7 -16.20 3.76 19.24
CA PHE A 7 -15.42 3.43 18.03
C PHE A 7 -16.29 3.12 16.80
N SER A 8 -17.61 2.98 16.97
CA SER A 8 -18.57 2.81 15.89
C SER A 8 -19.30 4.12 15.62
N SER A 9 -19.38 4.48 14.35
CA SER A 9 -20.25 5.55 13.85
C SER A 9 -21.71 5.07 13.78
N PRO A 10 -22.71 5.97 13.79
CA PRO A 10 -24.08 5.61 13.46
C PRO A 10 -24.18 5.11 12.01
N LEU A 11 -25.22 4.31 11.72
CA LEU A 11 -25.49 3.84 10.36
C LEU A 11 -25.67 5.03 9.41
N GLY A 12 -24.96 5.00 8.28
CA GLY A 12 -24.97 6.03 7.25
C GLY A 12 -24.55 5.48 5.89
N VAL A 13 -24.38 6.37 4.93
CA VAL A 13 -24.05 6.00 3.53
C VAL A 13 -22.76 5.17 3.45
N TYR A 14 -21.77 5.47 4.30
CA TYR A 14 -20.48 4.78 4.30
C TYR A 14 -20.57 3.29 4.62
N ASP A 15 -21.61 2.84 5.33
CA ASP A 15 -21.83 1.42 5.64
C ASP A 15 -22.27 0.60 4.42
N PHE A 16 -22.71 1.26 3.35
CA PHE A 16 -23.19 0.64 2.11
C PHE A 16 -22.21 0.77 0.94
N ILE A 17 -21.03 1.36 1.16
CA ILE A 17 -20.01 1.50 0.12
C ILE A 17 -18.69 0.87 0.57
N LYS A 18 -17.91 0.40 -0.40
CA LYS A 18 -16.52 -0.02 -0.17
C LYS A 18 -15.59 1.10 -0.64
N ARG A 19 -14.64 1.50 0.20
CA ARG A 19 -13.57 2.43 -0.18
C ARG A 19 -12.38 1.65 -0.69
N SER A 20 -12.03 1.83 -1.95
CA SER A 20 -10.84 1.26 -2.57
C SER A 20 -9.84 2.38 -2.85
N SER A 21 -8.57 2.15 -2.53
CA SER A 21 -7.48 3.04 -2.93
C SER A 21 -7.02 2.67 -4.34
N MET A 22 -6.88 3.67 -5.21
CA MET A 22 -6.24 3.54 -6.51
C MET A 22 -4.89 4.26 -6.44
N ILE A 23 -3.80 3.56 -6.76
CA ILE A 23 -2.45 4.12 -6.72
C ILE A 23 -1.79 3.86 -8.07
N GLU A 24 -1.31 4.93 -8.68
CA GLU A 24 -0.51 4.90 -9.90
C GLU A 24 0.89 5.43 -9.59
N VAL A 25 1.91 4.75 -10.09
CA VAL A 25 3.31 5.17 -9.95
C VAL A 25 3.85 5.44 -11.35
N SER A 26 4.21 6.69 -11.60
CA SER A 26 4.85 7.08 -12.85
C SER A 26 6.23 6.43 -12.99
N GLU A 27 6.75 6.35 -14.21
CA GLU A 27 8.08 5.76 -14.44
C GLU A 27 9.19 6.45 -13.61
N PRO A 28 9.29 7.80 -13.54
CA PRO A 28 10.25 8.46 -12.66
C PRO A 28 10.01 8.14 -11.17
N GLY A 29 8.75 8.05 -10.75
CA GLY A 29 8.39 7.67 -9.38
C GLY A 29 8.79 6.24 -9.04
N ALA A 30 8.71 5.32 -10.01
CA ALA A 30 9.15 3.94 -9.83
C ALA A 30 10.67 3.85 -9.66
N GLN A 31 11.44 4.75 -10.29
CA GLN A 31 12.90 4.80 -10.10
C GLN A 31 13.27 5.23 -8.67
N THR A 32 12.57 6.23 -8.12
CA THR A 32 12.85 6.72 -6.77
C THR A 32 12.34 5.75 -5.70
N LEU A 33 11.09 5.30 -5.83
CA LEU A 33 10.46 4.41 -4.83
C LEU A 33 10.95 2.97 -4.92
N GLY A 34 11.36 2.50 -6.10
CA GLY A 34 11.79 1.12 -6.31
C GLY A 34 13.03 0.74 -5.50
N ALA A 35 13.99 1.66 -5.36
CA ALA A 35 15.19 1.45 -4.53
C ALA A 35 14.85 1.33 -3.04
N VAL A 36 13.94 2.18 -2.54
CA VAL A 36 13.46 2.13 -1.16
C VAL A 36 12.68 0.84 -0.91
N ALA A 37 11.76 0.50 -1.81
CA ALA A 37 10.95 -0.71 -1.71
C ALA A 37 11.79 -2.00 -1.73
N SER A 38 12.84 -2.05 -2.57
CA SER A 38 13.80 -3.17 -2.58
C SER A 38 14.53 -3.30 -1.24
N THR A 39 15.03 -2.18 -0.69
CA THR A 39 15.75 -2.16 0.59
C THR A 39 14.88 -2.69 1.74
N LEU A 40 13.64 -2.19 1.83
CA LEU A 40 12.69 -2.65 2.86
C LEU A 40 12.35 -4.13 2.68
N ALA A 41 12.06 -4.56 1.45
CA ALA A 41 11.68 -5.95 1.18
C ALA A 41 12.82 -6.94 1.44
N HIS A 42 14.09 -6.57 1.19
CA HIS A 42 15.24 -7.39 1.61
C HIS A 42 15.37 -7.46 3.14
N GLY A 43 15.16 -6.33 3.84
CA GLY A 43 15.18 -6.28 5.30
C GLY A 43 14.11 -7.17 5.95
N GLU A 44 12.97 -7.36 5.28
CA GLU A 44 11.86 -8.21 5.72
C GLU A 44 11.95 -9.66 5.21
N GLY A 45 12.97 -10.01 4.42
CA GLY A 45 13.12 -11.35 3.83
C GLY A 45 12.15 -11.65 2.67
N LEU A 46 11.48 -10.64 2.12
CA LEU A 46 10.49 -10.74 1.04
C LEU A 46 11.17 -10.61 -0.34
N THR A 47 12.05 -11.55 -0.67
CA THR A 47 12.90 -11.45 -1.87
C THR A 47 12.11 -11.27 -3.17
N ALA A 48 10.94 -11.90 -3.33
CA ALA A 48 10.10 -11.74 -4.52
C ALA A 48 9.58 -10.30 -4.68
N HIS A 49 9.27 -9.62 -3.58
CA HIS A 49 8.82 -8.21 -3.60
C HIS A 49 9.99 -7.30 -3.97
N ALA A 50 11.19 -7.54 -3.41
CA ALA A 50 12.39 -6.78 -3.76
C ALA A 50 12.72 -6.90 -5.26
N ARG A 51 12.70 -8.13 -5.80
CA ARG A 51 12.93 -8.39 -7.22
C ARG A 51 11.91 -7.70 -8.11
N ALA A 52 10.63 -7.68 -7.72
CA ALA A 52 9.60 -6.98 -8.48
C ALA A 52 9.90 -5.46 -8.60
N ALA A 53 10.41 -4.84 -7.54
CA ALA A 53 10.83 -3.44 -7.57
C ALA A 53 12.10 -3.24 -8.44
N GLU A 54 13.12 -4.07 -8.22
CA GLU A 54 14.41 -4.00 -8.94
C GLU A 54 14.28 -4.19 -10.45
N MET A 55 13.37 -5.08 -10.90
CA MET A 55 13.13 -5.31 -12.34
C MET A 55 12.61 -4.08 -13.08
N ARG A 56 12.07 -3.09 -12.36
CA ARG A 56 11.56 -1.84 -12.93
C ARG A 56 12.59 -0.71 -12.90
N LEU A 57 13.73 -0.91 -12.24
CA LEU A 57 14.80 0.07 -12.19
C LEU A 57 15.57 0.07 -13.52
N LYS A 58 15.89 1.27 -14.01
CA LYS A 58 16.78 1.45 -15.16
C LYS A 58 18.23 1.32 -14.67
N LYS A 59 19.05 0.68 -15.49
CA LYS A 59 20.51 0.63 -15.28
C LYS A 59 21.15 1.95 -15.66
#